data_AF-I2C1G9-F1
#
_entry.id   AF-I2C1G9-F1
#
_cell.length_a   1.000
_cell.length_b   1.000
_cell.length_c   1.000
_cell.angle_alpha   90.00
_cell.angle_beta   90.00
_cell.angle_gamma   90.00
#
_symmetry.space_group_name_H-M   'P 1'
#
loop_
_entity.id
_entity.type
_entity.pdbx_description
1 polymer ?
#
loop_
_entity_poly.entity_id
_entity_poly.type
_entity_poly.pdbx_seq_one_letter_code
_entity_poly.pdbx_strand_id
1 'polypeptide(L)'
;MVILGLPFAYSIEEKRCPTGGSCMLHTPIGRLRTMGFIEGMSLLVLLFIAMPLKYWAHHPLAVTIAGSIHGCLFIIYLAVLAYAAFTVKWHVKWSAAGFIAAFIPFGNFIYDRGLRHYQ
;
A
#
# COMPACT_ATOMS: atom_id res chain seq x y z
N MET A 1 1.61 -16.19 -38.06
CA MET A 1 0.84 -14.94 -37.89
C MET A 1 0.09 -15.04 -36.57
N VAL A 2 0.72 -14.52 -35.50
CA VAL A 2 0.15 -13.96 -34.24
C VAL A 2 -0.90 -14.84 -33.52
N ILE A 3 -0.69 -15.45 -32.33
CA ILE A 3 -0.10 -14.95 -31.08
C ILE A 3 0.62 -16.08 -30.34
N LEU A 4 1.88 -15.81 -29.97
CA LEU A 4 2.77 -16.60 -29.11
C LEU A 4 2.44 -16.39 -27.62
N GLY A 5 2.56 -17.48 -26.85
CA GLY A 5 3.19 -17.57 -25.54
C GLY A 5 2.91 -16.49 -24.48
N LEU A 6 2.36 -16.91 -23.34
CA LEU A 6 3.10 -16.95 -22.08
C LEU A 6 2.40 -17.92 -21.09
N PRO A 7 3.15 -18.76 -20.37
CA PRO A 7 2.65 -19.70 -19.38
C PRO A 7 2.32 -18.94 -18.09
N PHE A 8 1.17 -18.26 -18.04
CA PHE A 8 0.79 -17.43 -16.88
C PHE A 8 0.10 -18.21 -15.75
N ALA A 9 -0.11 -19.52 -15.92
CA ALA A 9 -0.80 -20.37 -14.96
C ALA A 9 0.14 -21.19 -14.04
N TYR A 10 1.45 -20.95 -14.06
CA TYR A 10 2.43 -21.81 -13.40
C TYR A 10 3.28 -21.04 -12.37
N SER A 11 2.69 -20.67 -11.23
CA SER A 11 3.36 -20.61 -9.91
C SER A 11 2.36 -20.31 -8.79
N ILE A 12 1.19 -20.98 -8.80
CA ILE A 12 0.20 -20.95 -7.72
C ILE A 12 0.64 -21.92 -6.60
N GLU A 13 1.87 -21.81 -6.13
CA GLU A 13 2.36 -22.61 -5.00
C GLU A 13 3.43 -21.85 -4.20
N GLU A 14 3.11 -20.62 -3.76
CA GLU A 14 3.96 -19.93 -2.79
C GLU A 14 3.25 -19.78 -1.45
N LYS A 15 3.43 -20.82 -0.62
CA LYS A 15 3.45 -20.79 0.85
C LYS A 15 2.14 -20.37 1.52
N ARG A 16 1.18 -21.29 1.54
CA ARG A 16 0.13 -21.29 2.56
C ARG A 16 0.77 -21.38 3.95
N CYS A 17 0.79 -20.29 4.71
CA CYS A 17 1.13 -20.40 6.13
C CYS A 17 -0.08 -21.04 6.84
N PRO A 18 0.10 -22.20 7.51
CA PRO A 18 -0.99 -22.83 8.24
C PRO A 18 -1.25 -21.98 9.49
N THR A 19 -2.45 -21.37 9.55
CA THR A 19 -3.13 -20.90 10.76
C THR A 19 -2.33 -20.11 11.82
N GLY A 20 -2.70 -18.83 12.01
CA GLY A 20 -2.60 -18.17 13.31
C GLY A 20 -1.67 -16.95 13.37
N GLY A 21 -2.28 -15.75 13.37
CA GLY A 21 -1.81 -14.53 14.04
C GLY A 21 -0.53 -13.81 13.55
N SER A 22 0.55 -14.54 13.21
CA SER A 22 1.91 -13.97 13.20
C SER A 22 2.56 -13.87 11.82
N CYS A 23 1.90 -14.33 10.75
CA CYS A 23 2.46 -14.35 9.37
C CYS A 23 2.21 -13.04 8.58
N MET A 24 1.52 -12.05 9.15
CA MET A 24 1.24 -10.80 8.42
C MET A 24 2.52 -10.01 8.08
N LEU A 25 3.62 -10.17 8.83
CA LEU A 25 4.88 -9.48 8.54
C LEU A 25 5.90 -10.35 7.78
N HIS A 26 5.67 -11.66 7.66
CA HIS A 26 6.62 -12.59 7.05
C HIS A 26 6.45 -12.67 5.53
N THR A 27 5.28 -12.32 5.00
CA THR A 27 4.98 -12.35 3.56
C THR A 27 5.18 -10.98 2.92
N PRO A 28 5.58 -10.91 1.64
CA PRO A 28 5.66 -9.64 0.90
C PRO A 28 4.30 -8.93 0.86
N ILE A 29 3.20 -9.66 0.63
CA ILE A 29 1.85 -9.10 0.60
C ILE A 29 1.40 -8.60 1.97
N GLY A 30 1.64 -9.35 3.05
CA GLY A 30 1.26 -8.92 4.39
C GLY A 30 2.00 -7.66 4.87
N ARG A 31 3.29 -7.53 4.52
CA ARG A 31 4.05 -6.28 4.74
C ARG A 31 3.45 -5.11 3.97
N LEU A 32 3.08 -5.33 2.71
CA LEU A 32 2.42 -4.31 1.90
C LEU A 32 1.07 -3.88 2.49
N ARG A 33 0.26 -4.81 2.98
CA ARG A 33 -1.02 -4.51 3.66
C ARG A 33 -0.81 -3.67 4.92
N THR A 34 0.14 -4.07 5.76
CA THR A 34 0.44 -3.35 7.01
C THR A 34 0.94 -1.94 6.71
N MET A 35 1.87 -1.80 5.76
CA MET A 35 2.43 -0.50 5.40
C MET A 35 1.41 0.38 4.69
N GLY A 36 0.55 -0.20 3.87
CA GLY A 36 -0.53 0.52 3.23
C GLY A 36 -1.59 1.01 4.23
N PHE A 37 -1.88 0.24 5.28
CA PHE A 37 -2.76 0.71 6.35
C PHE A 37 -2.15 1.92 7.10
N ILE A 38 -0.86 1.85 7.45
CA ILE A 38 -0.16 2.95 8.13
C ILE A 38 -0.09 4.20 7.25
N GLU A 39 0.28 4.03 5.98
CA GLU A 39 0.34 5.11 5.00
C GLU A 39 -1.04 5.74 4.79
N GLY A 40 -2.07 4.94 4.56
CA GLY A 40 -3.45 5.41 4.38
C GLY A 40 -3.96 6.15 5.61
N MET A 41 -3.67 5.66 6.82
CA MET A 41 -4.01 6.36 8.07
C MET A 41 -3.26 7.69 8.19
N SER A 42 -1.98 7.76 7.81
CA SER A 42 -1.21 9.00 7.87
C SER A 42 -1.75 10.07 6.91
N LEU A 43 -2.24 9.68 5.73
CA LEU A 43 -2.91 10.59 4.80
C LEU A 43 -4.23 11.11 5.37
N LEU A 44 -5.02 10.24 6.01
CA LEU A 44 -6.26 10.65 6.67
C LEU A 44 -5.99 11.63 7.82
N VAL A 45 -4.97 11.39 8.65
CA VAL A 45 -4.56 12.31 9.71
C VAL A 45 -4.13 13.66 9.13
N LEU A 46 -3.34 13.66 8.05
CA LEU A 46 -2.93 14.89 7.37
C LEU A 46 -4.13 15.69 6.86
N LEU A 47 -5.07 15.04 6.17
CA LEU A 47 -6.21 15.71 5.55
C LEU A 47 -7.30 16.12 6.55
N PHE A 48 -7.62 15.27 7.53
CA PHE A 48 -8.73 15.51 8.45
C PHE A 48 -8.33 16.19 9.75
N ILE A 49 -7.04 16.17 10.14
CA ILE A 49 -6.58 16.82 11.38
C ILE A 49 -5.72 18.03 11.04
N ALA A 50 -4.67 17.86 10.23
CA ALA A 50 -3.72 18.94 10.00
C ALA A 50 -4.33 20.08 9.18
N MET A 51 -5.16 19.78 8.16
CA MET A 51 -5.81 20.82 7.36
C MET A 51 -6.86 21.62 8.15
N PRO A 52 -7.80 21.03 8.91
CA PRO A 52 -8.69 21.81 9.76
C PRO A 52 -7.94 22.65 10.79
N LEU A 53 -6.87 22.12 11.39
CA LEU A 53 -6.06 22.88 12.33
C LEU A 53 -5.35 24.08 11.69
N LYS A 54 -4.90 23.94 10.42
CA LYS A 54 -4.34 25.05 9.65
C LYS A 54 -5.35 26.17 9.42
N TYR A 55 -6.60 25.84 9.08
CA TYR A 55 -7.62 26.85 8.75
C TYR A 55 -8.34 27.42 9.97
N TRP A 56 -8.58 26.62 11.01
CA TRP A 56 -9.33 27.06 12.21
C TRP A 56 -8.44 27.63 13.32
N ALA A 57 -7.24 27.08 13.51
CA ALA A 57 -6.34 27.51 14.57
C ALA A 57 -5.12 28.28 14.06
N HIS A 58 -5.06 28.57 12.74
CA HIS A 58 -3.95 29.28 12.09
C HIS A 58 -2.56 28.71 12.43
N HIS A 59 -2.46 27.40 12.70
CA HIS A 59 -1.21 26.70 13.01
C HIS A 59 -0.70 25.91 11.79
N PRO A 60 0.03 26.55 10.84
CA PRO A 60 0.51 25.87 9.64
C PRO A 60 1.59 24.81 9.95
N LEU A 61 2.27 24.94 11.10
CA LEU A 61 3.36 24.06 11.51
C LEU A 61 2.91 22.59 11.66
N ALA A 62 1.65 22.37 12.06
CA ALA A 62 1.07 21.03 12.14
C ALA A 62 1.01 20.32 10.78
N VAL A 63 0.69 21.05 9.71
CA VAL A 63 0.68 20.51 8.33
C VAL A 63 2.09 20.21 7.87
N THR A 64 3.07 21.04 8.22
CA THR A 64 4.48 20.78 7.89
C THR A 64 4.96 19.50 8.55
N ILE A 65 4.75 19.33 9.85
CA ILE A 65 5.17 18.11 10.58
C ILE A 65 4.44 16.88 10.04
N ALA A 66 3.11 16.91 9.98
CA ALA A 66 2.32 15.78 9.50
C ALA A 66 2.65 15.44 8.04
N GLY A 67 2.90 16.46 7.21
CA GLY A 67 3.31 16.31 5.81
C GLY A 67 4.67 15.66 5.67
N SER A 68 5.66 16.07 6.47
CA SER A 68 6.98 15.44 6.49
C SER A 68 6.91 13.98 6.93
N ILE A 69 6.12 13.67 7.98
CA ILE A 69 5.93 12.30 8.45
C ILE A 69 5.25 11.44 7.38
N HIS A 70 4.15 11.93 6.80
CA HIS A 70 3.43 11.23 5.74
C HIS A 70 4.32 11.01 4.51
N GLY A 71 5.07 12.01 4.07
CA GLY A 71 6.01 11.88 2.95
C GLY A 71 7.08 10.82 3.18
N CYS A 72 7.62 10.73 4.41
CA CYS A 72 8.56 9.67 4.78
C CYS A 72 7.89 8.28 4.70
N LEU A 73 6.69 8.14 5.28
CA LEU A 73 5.92 6.90 5.23
C LEU A 73 5.56 6.48 3.80
N PHE A 74 5.23 7.44 2.93
CA PHE A 74 4.93 7.20 1.53
C PHE A 74 6.12 6.62 0.79
N ILE A 75 7.33 7.15 0.99
CA ILE A 75 8.56 6.60 0.38
C ILE A 75 8.81 5.16 0.85
N ILE A 76 8.64 4.89 2.14
CA ILE A 76 8.79 3.52 2.70
C ILE A 76 7.73 2.58 2.09
N TYR A 77 6.48 3.04 1.98
CA TYR A 77 5.41 2.29 1.33
C TYR A 77 5.75 1.97 -0.13
N LEU A 78 6.28 2.92 -0.90
CA LEU A 78 6.71 2.69 -2.28
C LEU A 78 7.83 1.66 -2.39
N ALA A 79 8.80 1.68 -1.47
CA ALA A 79 9.85 0.67 -1.43
C ALA A 79 9.28 -0.73 -1.17
N VAL A 80 8.32 -0.85 -0.23
CA VAL A 80 7.61 -2.12 0.06
C VAL A 80 6.75 -2.57 -1.13
N LEU A 81 6.05 -1.64 -1.79
CA LEU A 81 5.24 -1.92 -2.97
C LEU A 81 6.10 -2.39 -4.15
N ALA A 82 7.24 -1.75 -4.39
CA ALA A 82 8.19 -2.17 -5.42
C ALA A 82 8.76 -3.56 -5.09
N TYR A 83 9.17 -3.80 -3.85
CA TYR A 83 9.64 -5.11 -3.41
C TYR A 83 8.57 -6.19 -3.60
N ALA A 84 7.32 -5.92 -3.21
CA ALA A 84 6.19 -6.83 -3.42
C ALA A 84 5.94 -7.08 -4.91
N ALA A 85 6.05 -6.05 -5.76
CA ALA A 85 5.87 -6.18 -7.20
C ALA A 85 6.95 -7.09 -7.84
N PHE A 86 8.21 -6.98 -7.41
CA PHE A 86 9.29 -7.82 -7.93
C PHE A 86 9.24 -9.26 -7.41
N THR A 87 8.78 -9.47 -6.17
CA THR A 87 8.70 -10.80 -5.56
C THR A 87 7.48 -11.58 -6.04
N VAL A 88 6.30 -10.95 -6.08
CA VAL A 88 5.03 -11.59 -6.46
C VAL A 88 4.86 -11.66 -7.98
N LYS A 89 5.58 -10.82 -8.74
CA LYS A 89 5.56 -10.79 -10.22
C LYS A 89 4.15 -10.70 -10.82
N TRP A 90 3.25 -9.98 -10.16
CA TRP A 90 1.89 -9.77 -10.66
C TRP A 90 1.86 -8.78 -11.83
N HIS A 91 0.69 -8.63 -12.44
CA HIS A 91 0.50 -7.67 -13.52
C HIS A 91 0.74 -6.23 -13.03
N VAL A 92 1.49 -5.42 -13.78
CA VAL A 92 1.88 -4.02 -13.44
C VAL A 92 0.68 -3.14 -13.03
N LYS A 93 -0.51 -3.42 -13.57
CA LYS A 93 -1.78 -2.80 -13.16
C LYS A 93 -1.99 -2.79 -11.63
N TRP A 94 -1.61 -3.85 -10.92
CA TRP A 94 -1.77 -3.92 -9.46
C TRP A 94 -0.78 -3.03 -8.70
N SER A 95 0.45 -2.92 -9.19
CA SER A 95 1.42 -1.96 -8.65
C SER A 95 0.99 -0.52 -8.93
N ALA A 96 0.50 -0.24 -10.14
CA ALA A 96 -0.03 1.07 -10.50
C ALA A 96 -1.27 1.43 -9.67
N ALA A 97 -2.17 0.49 -9.46
CA ALA A 97 -3.32 0.67 -8.58
C ALA A 97 -2.90 0.98 -7.13
N GLY A 98 -1.90 0.29 -6.60
CA GLY A 98 -1.36 0.55 -5.25
C GLY A 98 -0.72 1.94 -5.12
N PHE A 99 -0.06 2.43 -6.18
CA PHE A 99 0.49 3.79 -6.23
C PHE A 99 -0.62 4.85 -6.27
N ILE A 100 -1.62 4.67 -7.15
CA ILE A 100 -2.74 5.60 -7.29
C ILE A 100 -3.59 5.62 -6.00
N ALA A 101 -3.80 4.46 -5.40
CA ALA A 101 -4.55 4.30 -4.15
C ALA A 101 -3.95 5.08 -2.97
N ALA A 102 -2.64 5.32 -2.95
CA ALA A 102 -1.98 6.10 -1.91
C ALA A 102 -2.27 7.62 -2.01
N PHE A 103 -2.72 8.13 -3.16
CA PHE A 103 -3.12 9.55 -3.30
C PHE A 103 -4.60 9.81 -3.03
N ILE A 104 -5.41 8.76 -3.04
CA ILE A 104 -6.85 8.85 -2.87
C ILE A 104 -7.16 8.62 -1.38
N PRO A 105 -7.89 9.52 -0.69
CA PRO A 105 -8.32 9.25 0.67
C PRO A 105 -9.13 7.96 0.67
N PHE A 106 -8.82 7.04 1.59
CA PHE A 106 -9.36 5.68 1.66
C PHE A 106 -8.92 4.71 0.54
N GLY A 107 -8.13 5.14 -0.44
CA GLY A 107 -7.71 4.30 -1.56
C GLY A 107 -6.94 3.07 -1.09
N ASN A 108 -6.03 3.21 -0.13
CA ASN A 108 -5.24 2.08 0.39
C ASN A 108 -6.10 1.03 1.11
N PHE A 109 -7.23 1.43 1.72
CA PHE A 109 -8.18 0.50 2.36
C PHE A 109 -8.96 -0.32 1.33
N ILE A 110 -9.32 0.29 0.20
CA ILE A 110 -9.96 -0.42 -0.93
C ILE A 110 -8.93 -1.36 -1.59
N TYR A 111 -7.70 -0.89 -1.76
CA TYR A 111 -6.60 -1.69 -2.30
C TYR A 111 -6.33 -2.93 -1.44
N ASP A 112 -6.31 -2.79 -0.11
CA ASP A 112 -6.20 -3.91 0.84
C ASP A 112 -7.26 -4.99 0.63
N ARG A 113 -8.49 -4.60 0.25
CA ARG A 113 -9.57 -5.54 -0.07
C ARG A 113 -9.29 -6.36 -1.33
N GLY A 114 -8.65 -5.76 -2.33
CA GLY A 114 -8.18 -6.47 -3.50
C GLY A 114 -7.01 -7.42 -3.19
N LEU A 115 -6.08 -7.00 -2.33
CA LEU A 115 -4.91 -7.81 -1.94
C LEU A 115 -5.28 -9.12 -1.25
N ARG A 116 -6.45 -9.21 -0.61
CA ARG A 116 -6.94 -10.47 -0.01
C ARG A 116 -7.13 -11.59 -1.02
N HIS A 117 -7.26 -11.30 -2.32
CA HIS A 117 -7.34 -12.34 -3.36
C HIS A 117 -5.98 -12.98 -3.67
N TYR A 118 -4.88 -12.35 -3.23
CA TYR A 118 -3.50 -12.78 -3.46
C TYR A 118 -2.86 -13.41 -2.21
N GLN A 119 -3.66 -13.69 -1.17
CA GLN A 119 -3.24 -14.25 0.11
C GLN A 119 -3.89 -15.61 0.35
#